data_AF-A0A257VUD0-F1
#
_entry.id   AF-A0A257VUD0-F1
#
_cell.length_a   1.000
_cell.length_b   1.000
_cell.length_c   1.000
_cell.angle_alpha   90.00
_cell.angle_beta   90.00
_cell.angle_gamma   90.00
#
_symmetry.space_group_name_H-M   'P 1'
#
loop_
_entity.id
_entity.type
_entity.pdbx_description
1 polymer ?
#
loop_
_entity_poly.entity_id
_entity_poly.type
_entity_poly.pdbx_seq_one_letter_code
_entity_poly.pdbx_strand_id
1 'polypeptide(L)'
;VGPILDKNANGSYDLGVRLQRDLFVMNNGRPLTRQRNAEWQQQNRVYTQLKTRAAREAETALDRYERARLLASETKVDLSPFNEMMPEDLKDINNQFQAGQADVLIVYATQNSLLQDRRTYLDSLNELALSAAAVVQATALPIERIVSVADGQNSL
;
A
#
# COMPACT_ATOMS: atom_id res chain seq x y z
N VAL A 1 17.57 -6.74 -62.39
CA VAL A 1 17.35 -8.12 -62.90
C VAL A 1 18.64 -8.59 -63.53
N GLY A 2 19.15 -9.78 -63.20
CA GLY A 2 20.39 -10.30 -63.78
C GLY A 2 20.55 -11.80 -63.56
N PRO A 3 21.37 -12.49 -64.38
CA PRO A 3 21.68 -13.89 -64.18
C PRO A 3 22.60 -14.08 -62.98
N ILE A 4 22.39 -15.16 -62.23
CA ILE A 4 23.26 -15.60 -61.15
C ILE A 4 23.76 -17.01 -61.46
N LEU A 5 25.04 -17.23 -61.20
CA LEU A 5 25.70 -18.54 -61.32
C LEU A 5 26.15 -18.93 -59.92
N ASP A 6 25.45 -19.87 -59.33
CA ASP A 6 25.83 -20.44 -58.04
C ASP A 6 26.38 -21.85 -58.23
N LYS A 7 27.45 -22.16 -57.52
CA LYS A 7 28.10 -23.47 -57.55
C LYS A 7 27.60 -24.31 -56.38
N ASN A 8 26.94 -25.42 -56.68
CA ASN A 8 26.47 -26.35 -55.66
C ASN A 8 27.61 -27.17 -55.06
N ALA A 9 27.39 -27.71 -53.85
CA ALA A 9 28.37 -28.51 -53.11
C ALA A 9 28.86 -29.78 -53.85
N ASN A 10 28.09 -30.24 -54.84
CA ASN A 10 28.44 -31.38 -55.70
C ASN A 10 29.28 -30.98 -56.95
N GLY A 11 29.67 -29.70 -57.06
CA GLY A 11 30.54 -29.21 -58.14
C GLY A 11 29.82 -28.77 -59.42
N SER A 12 28.49 -28.90 -59.51
CA SER A 12 27.68 -28.41 -60.63
C SER A 12 27.38 -26.91 -60.51
N TYR A 13 27.20 -26.24 -61.66
CA TYR A 13 26.80 -24.83 -61.72
C TYR A 13 25.33 -24.74 -62.10
N ASP A 14 24.54 -24.07 -61.26
CA ASP A 14 23.13 -23.81 -61.52
C ASP A 14 22.97 -22.38 -62.02
N LEU A 15 22.35 -22.23 -63.20
CA LEU A 15 22.07 -20.94 -63.80
C LEU A 15 20.66 -20.47 -63.39
N GLY A 16 20.58 -19.39 -62.62
CA GLY A 16 19.33 -18.78 -62.19
C GLY A 16 19.14 -17.39 -62.77
N VAL A 17 17.88 -16.94 -62.89
CA VAL A 17 17.55 -15.55 -63.24
C VAL A 17 16.82 -14.91 -62.07
N ARG A 18 17.40 -13.83 -61.52
CA ARG A 18 16.77 -13.07 -60.42
C ARG A 18 15.95 -11.92 -60.99
N LEU A 19 14.63 -12.05 -60.92
CA LEU A 19 13.69 -10.96 -61.17
C LEU A 19 13.53 -10.12 -59.90
N GLN A 20 14.01 -8.89 -59.94
CA GLN A 20 13.66 -7.87 -58.95
C GLN A 20 12.62 -6.95 -59.58
N ARG A 21 11.45 -6.86 -58.95
CA ARG A 21 10.41 -5.90 -59.29
C ARG A 21 10.19 -5.01 -58.08
N ASP A 22 10.52 -3.75 -58.20
CA ASP A 22 10.25 -2.78 -57.15
C ASP A 22 8.73 -2.53 -57.13
N LEU A 23 8.09 -2.82 -56.00
CA LEU A 23 6.69 -2.56 -55.79
C LEU A 23 6.50 -1.07 -55.50
N PHE A 24 5.64 -0.41 -56.28
CA PHE A 24 5.32 0.99 -56.03
C PHE A 24 4.42 1.10 -54.78
N VAL A 25 5.01 1.45 -53.64
CA VAL A 25 4.27 1.70 -52.40
C VAL A 25 3.96 3.18 -52.29
N MET A 26 2.69 3.55 -52.46
CA MET A 26 2.21 4.89 -52.12
C MET A 26 2.16 5.04 -50.61
N ASN A 27 3.19 5.64 -50.00
CA ASN A 27 3.19 5.98 -48.58
C ASN A 27 2.34 7.23 -48.35
N ASN A 28 1.07 7.02 -48.02
CA ASN A 28 0.12 8.09 -47.70
C ASN A 28 0.14 8.52 -46.22
N GLY A 29 1.14 8.10 -45.44
CA GLY A 29 1.31 8.46 -44.02
C GLY A 29 0.24 7.88 -43.06
N ARG A 30 -0.85 7.32 -43.57
CA ARG A 30 -1.93 6.69 -42.79
C ARG A 30 -1.47 5.64 -41.77
N PRO A 31 -0.50 4.74 -42.06
CA PRO A 31 -0.05 3.77 -41.06
C PRO A 31 0.60 4.47 -39.85
N LEU A 32 1.39 5.51 -40.07
CA LEU A 32 2.03 6.27 -38.99
C LEU A 32 1.00 7.03 -38.14
N THR A 33 -0.03 7.63 -38.76
CA THR A 33 -1.11 8.31 -38.04
C THR A 33 -1.93 7.31 -37.20
N ARG A 34 -2.22 6.13 -37.74
CA ARG A 34 -2.91 5.06 -37.00
C ARG A 34 -2.09 4.58 -35.80
N GLN A 35 -0.78 4.41 -35.97
CA GLN A 35 0.13 4.05 -34.88
C GLN A 35 0.11 5.10 -33.78
N ARG A 36 0.31 6.38 -34.12
CA ARG A 36 0.28 7.48 -33.13
C ARG A 36 -1.06 7.58 -32.39
N ASN A 37 -2.17 7.38 -33.09
CA ASN A 37 -3.49 7.36 -32.45
C ASN A 37 -3.64 6.18 -31.48
N ALA A 38 -3.13 5.00 -31.85
CA ALA A 38 -3.15 3.83 -30.97
C ALA A 38 -2.27 4.04 -29.73
N GLU A 39 -1.07 4.60 -29.90
CA GLU A 39 -0.17 4.97 -28.79
C GLU A 39 -0.82 6.00 -27.85
N TRP A 40 -1.45 7.04 -28.40
CA TRP A 40 -2.18 8.02 -27.60
C TRP A 40 -3.34 7.39 -26.81
N GLN A 41 -4.13 6.53 -27.45
CA GLN A 41 -5.21 5.80 -26.78
C GLN A 41 -4.67 4.90 -25.67
N GLN A 42 -3.54 4.22 -25.89
CA GLN A 42 -2.88 3.40 -24.88
C GLN A 42 -2.44 4.25 -23.69
N GLN A 43 -1.75 5.37 -23.92
CA GLN A 43 -1.31 6.28 -22.86
C GLN A 43 -2.50 6.82 -22.07
N ASN A 44 -3.60 7.19 -22.74
CA ASN A 44 -4.79 7.70 -22.06
C ASN A 44 -5.46 6.62 -21.18
N ARG A 45 -5.49 5.35 -21.62
CA ARG A 45 -5.99 4.24 -20.80
C ARG A 45 -5.11 4.02 -19.57
N VAL A 46 -3.79 4.02 -19.74
CA VAL A 46 -2.83 3.86 -18.62
C VAL A 46 -2.99 4.99 -17.62
N TYR A 47 -3.09 6.24 -18.10
CA TYR A 47 -3.34 7.40 -17.24
C TYR A 47 -4.64 7.25 -16.43
N THR A 48 -5.73 6.84 -17.09
CA THR A 48 -7.03 6.65 -16.44
C THR A 48 -7.00 5.54 -15.38
N GLN A 49 -6.29 4.44 -15.67
CA GLN A 49 -6.09 3.35 -14.73
C GLN A 49 -5.27 3.80 -13.52
N LEU A 50 -4.16 4.52 -13.76
CA LEU A 50 -3.31 5.03 -12.69
C LEU A 50 -4.07 6.02 -11.79
N LYS A 51 -4.84 6.93 -12.39
CA LYS A 51 -5.69 7.87 -11.66
C LYS A 51 -6.70 7.14 -10.77
N THR A 52 -7.41 6.15 -11.32
CA THR A 52 -8.39 5.35 -10.57
C THR A 52 -7.72 4.58 -9.43
N ARG A 53 -6.54 4.02 -9.68
CA ARG A 53 -5.76 3.30 -8.66
C ARG A 53 -5.34 4.23 -7.52
N ALA A 54 -4.76 5.39 -7.84
CA ALA A 54 -4.32 6.36 -6.85
C ALA A 54 -5.49 6.86 -5.99
N ALA A 55 -6.65 7.12 -6.61
CA ALA A 55 -7.85 7.53 -5.88
C ALA A 55 -8.30 6.46 -4.86
N ARG A 56 -8.36 5.19 -5.28
CA ARG A 56 -8.74 4.07 -4.40
C ARG A 56 -7.71 3.82 -3.29
N GLU A 57 -6.44 3.99 -3.59
CA GLU A 57 -5.35 3.85 -2.63
C GLU A 57 -5.45 4.92 -1.54
N ALA A 58 -5.70 6.18 -1.92
CA ALA A 58 -5.95 7.27 -0.98
C ALA A 58 -7.20 7.03 -0.12
N GLU A 59 -8.31 6.63 -0.74
CA GLU A 59 -9.56 6.31 -0.03
C GLU A 59 -9.37 5.18 1.00
N THR A 60 -8.70 4.11 0.59
CA THR A 60 -8.41 2.96 1.48
C THR A 60 -7.49 3.35 2.64
N ALA A 61 -6.48 4.18 2.38
CA ALA A 61 -5.57 4.66 3.40
C ALA A 61 -6.29 5.55 4.44
N LEU A 62 -7.18 6.43 3.98
CA LEU A 62 -7.98 7.29 4.86
C LEU A 62 -8.95 6.48 5.72
N ASP A 63 -9.68 5.54 5.14
CA ASP A 63 -10.60 4.66 5.86
C ASP A 63 -9.86 3.81 6.91
N ARG A 64 -8.67 3.28 6.57
CA ARG A 64 -7.82 2.57 7.55
C ARG A 64 -7.38 3.49 8.69
N TYR A 65 -6.97 4.71 8.39
CA TYR A 65 -6.57 5.70 9.40
C TYR A 65 -7.73 6.05 10.34
N GLU A 66 -8.93 6.29 9.80
CA GLU A 66 -10.11 6.60 10.60
C GLU A 66 -10.48 5.46 11.56
N ARG A 67 -10.47 4.21 11.08
CA ARG A 67 -10.69 3.03 11.93
C ARG A 67 -9.62 2.89 13.01
N ALA A 68 -8.34 3.08 12.67
CA ALA A 68 -7.25 3.03 13.64
C ALA A 68 -7.38 4.14 14.68
N ARG A 69 -7.82 5.34 14.27
CA ARG A 69 -8.07 6.48 15.16
C ARG A 69 -9.19 6.18 16.14
N LEU A 70 -10.30 5.64 15.65
CA LEU A 70 -11.44 5.23 16.50
C LEU A 70 -10.99 4.16 17.50
N LEU A 71 -10.32 3.11 17.03
CA LEU A 71 -9.84 2.03 17.89
C LEU A 71 -8.85 2.52 18.96
N ALA A 72 -7.92 3.41 18.60
CA ALA A 72 -7.02 4.02 19.57
C ALA A 72 -7.75 4.90 20.60
N SER A 73 -8.82 5.60 20.19
CA SER A 73 -9.63 6.44 21.07
C SER A 73 -10.57 5.66 22.00
N GLU A 74 -11.05 4.49 21.55
CA GLU A 74 -11.89 3.59 22.35
C GLU A 74 -11.07 2.78 23.35
N THR A 75 -9.81 2.52 23.04
CA THR A 75 -8.89 1.81 23.94
C THR A 75 -8.47 2.72 25.10
N LYS A 76 -9.32 2.81 26.12
CA LYS A 76 -9.01 3.47 27.39
C LYS A 76 -8.14 2.56 28.25
N VAL A 77 -6.83 2.59 28.02
CA VAL A 77 -5.87 2.00 28.97
C VAL A 77 -5.41 3.10 29.91
N ASP A 78 -5.45 2.80 31.21
CA ASP A 78 -4.84 3.64 32.22
C ASP A 78 -3.31 3.59 32.03
N LEU A 79 -2.79 4.62 31.37
CA LEU A 79 -1.36 4.82 31.10
C LEU A 79 -0.64 5.47 32.28
N SER A 80 -1.28 5.50 33.47
CA SER A 80 -0.62 5.87 34.71
C SER A 80 0.80 5.28 34.73
N PRO A 81 1.81 6.13 35.01
CA PRO A 81 3.13 5.94 34.43
C PRO A 81 3.72 4.58 34.79
N PHE A 82 4.65 4.10 33.97
CA PHE A 82 5.62 3.05 34.27
C PHE A 82 6.38 3.21 35.61
N ASN A 83 6.09 4.27 36.38
CA ASN A 83 6.68 4.64 37.65
C ASN A 83 5.68 4.42 38.82
N GLU A 84 6.04 3.45 39.65
CA GLU A 84 5.84 3.39 41.10
C GLU A 84 4.44 3.10 41.69
N MET A 85 3.33 3.33 40.99
CA MET A 85 2.01 2.95 41.50
C MET A 85 1.41 1.74 40.77
N MET A 86 1.22 0.67 41.54
CA MET A 86 0.56 -0.55 41.09
C MET A 86 -0.88 -0.24 40.63
N PRO A 87 -1.34 -0.73 39.47
CA PRO A 87 -2.71 -0.49 38.99
C PRO A 87 -3.75 -0.87 40.06
N GLU A 88 -4.84 -0.11 40.18
CA GLU A 88 -5.85 -0.31 41.25
C GLU A 88 -6.37 -1.76 41.29
N ASP A 89 -6.68 -2.34 40.13
CA ASP A 89 -7.13 -3.74 40.03
C ASP A 89 -6.10 -4.74 40.58
N LEU A 90 -4.81 -4.48 40.32
CA LEU A 90 -3.74 -5.31 40.85
C LEU A 90 -3.58 -5.09 42.36
N LYS A 91 -3.78 -3.84 42.83
CA LYS A 91 -3.65 -3.44 44.23
C LYS A 91 -4.69 -4.14 45.09
N ASP A 92 -5.93 -4.17 44.63
CA ASP A 92 -7.02 -4.85 45.32
C ASP A 92 -6.79 -6.36 45.38
N ILE A 93 -6.37 -6.97 44.27
CA ILE A 93 -6.10 -8.42 44.22
C ILE A 93 -4.87 -8.79 45.06
N ASN A 94 -3.83 -7.94 45.09
CA ASN A 94 -2.66 -8.17 45.94
C ASN A 94 -3.00 -8.01 47.43
N ASN A 95 -3.87 -7.06 47.79
CA ASN A 95 -4.38 -6.93 49.16
C ASN A 95 -5.18 -8.17 49.58
N GLN A 96 -6.03 -8.70 48.70
CA GLN A 96 -6.76 -9.95 48.94
C GLN A 96 -5.82 -11.15 49.06
N PHE A 97 -4.75 -11.21 48.24
CA PHE A 97 -3.72 -12.23 48.33
C PHE A 97 -2.98 -12.18 49.68
N GLN A 98 -2.55 -10.99 50.12
CA GLN A 98 -1.91 -10.79 51.43
C GLN A 98 -2.84 -11.15 52.60
N ALA A 99 -4.15 -10.94 52.44
CA ALA A 99 -5.17 -11.36 53.40
C ALA A 99 -5.48 -12.87 53.34
N GLY A 100 -4.85 -13.64 52.45
CA GLY A 100 -5.10 -15.07 52.25
C GLY A 100 -6.44 -15.39 51.56
N GLN A 101 -7.09 -14.38 50.96
CA GLN A 101 -8.40 -14.47 50.32
C GLN A 101 -8.32 -14.74 48.81
N ALA A 102 -7.17 -14.47 48.19
CA ALA A 102 -6.89 -14.76 46.79
C ALA A 102 -5.70 -15.72 46.65
N ASP A 103 -5.68 -16.49 45.57
CA ASP A 103 -4.57 -17.38 45.21
C ASP A 103 -3.53 -16.64 44.35
N VAL A 104 -2.27 -17.08 44.39
CA VAL A 104 -1.16 -16.60 43.56
C VAL A 104 -1.53 -16.65 42.07
N LEU A 105 -2.28 -17.68 41.65
CA LEU A 105 -2.74 -17.82 40.27
C LEU A 105 -3.62 -16.65 39.82
N ILE A 106 -4.44 -16.10 40.71
CA ILE A 106 -5.31 -14.95 40.42
C ILE A 106 -4.46 -13.70 40.19
N VAL A 107 -3.46 -13.46 41.05
CA VAL A 107 -2.52 -12.35 40.90
C VAL A 107 -1.82 -12.41 39.53
N TYR A 108 -1.32 -13.58 39.14
CA TYR A 108 -0.67 -13.75 37.83
C TYR A 108 -1.63 -13.60 36.66
N ALA A 109 -2.86 -14.10 36.77
CA ALA A 109 -3.88 -13.91 35.74
C ALA A 109 -4.16 -12.41 35.51
N THR A 110 -4.29 -11.62 36.57
CA THR A 110 -4.49 -10.17 36.49
C THR A 110 -3.28 -9.45 35.91
N GLN A 111 -2.06 -9.81 36.32
CA GLN A 111 -0.83 -9.25 35.75
C GLN A 111 -0.75 -9.52 34.23
N ASN A 112 -1.05 -10.75 33.82
CA ASN A 112 -1.04 -11.12 32.41
C ASN A 112 -2.11 -10.36 31.62
N SER A 113 -3.32 -10.19 32.16
CA SER A 113 -4.37 -9.39 31.54
C SER A 113 -3.92 -7.95 31.33
N LEU A 114 -3.36 -7.31 32.37
CA LEU A 114 -2.90 -5.93 32.28
C LEU A 114 -1.75 -5.75 31.28
N LEU A 115 -0.81 -6.70 31.22
CA LEU A 115 0.24 -6.69 30.20
C LEU A 115 -0.32 -6.87 28.79
N GLN A 116 -1.33 -7.73 28.63
CA GLN A 116 -2.01 -7.94 27.36
C GLN A 116 -2.74 -6.67 26.92
N ASP A 117 -3.50 -6.02 27.79
CA ASP A 117 -4.23 -4.79 27.50
C ASP A 117 -3.28 -3.66 27.08
N ARG A 118 -2.16 -3.51 27.80
CA ARG A 118 -1.11 -2.55 27.47
C ARG A 118 -0.49 -2.84 26.10
N ARG A 119 -0.21 -4.11 25.80
CA ARG A 119 0.31 -4.50 24.49
C ARG A 119 -0.69 -4.17 23.39
N THR A 120 -1.97 -4.49 23.58
CA THR A 120 -3.03 -4.17 22.63
C THR A 120 -3.15 -2.66 22.38
N TYR A 121 -2.96 -1.84 23.41
CA TYR A 121 -2.93 -0.38 23.25
C TYR A 121 -1.70 0.12 22.48
N LEU A 122 -0.51 -0.40 22.76
CA LEU A 122 0.69 -0.04 22.01
C LEU A 122 0.58 -0.47 20.54
N ASP A 123 -0.01 -1.64 20.29
CA ASP A 123 -0.27 -2.14 18.95
C ASP A 123 -1.28 -1.23 18.21
N SER A 124 -2.31 -0.72 18.88
CA SER A 124 -3.27 0.22 18.27
C SER A 124 -2.65 1.58 17.94
N LEU A 125 -1.79 2.11 18.81
CA LEU A 125 -1.03 3.34 18.52
C LEU A 125 -0.08 3.15 17.35
N ASN A 126 0.58 2.00 17.26
CA ASN A 126 1.45 1.69 16.14
C ASN A 126 0.67 1.59 14.82
N GLU A 127 -0.49 0.93 14.81
CA GLU A 127 -1.38 0.89 13.64
C GLU A 127 -1.90 2.27 13.24
N LEU A 128 -2.17 3.16 14.20
CA LEU A 128 -2.51 4.55 13.95
C LEU A 128 -1.35 5.30 13.27
N ALA A 129 -0.12 5.12 13.74
CA ALA A 129 1.06 5.75 13.14
C ALA A 129 1.32 5.23 11.72
N LEU A 130 1.24 3.91 11.50
CA LEU A 130 1.42 3.29 10.19
C LEU A 130 0.34 3.72 9.19
N SER A 131 -0.91 3.79 9.63
CA SER A 131 -2.01 4.25 8.78
C SER A 131 -1.89 5.73 8.44
N ALA A 132 -1.46 6.58 9.38
CA ALA A 132 -1.16 7.98 9.08
C ALA A 132 -0.05 8.13 8.03
N ALA A 133 1.03 7.34 8.15
CA ALA A 133 2.10 7.32 7.15
C ALA A 133 1.61 6.85 5.77
N ALA A 134 0.70 5.86 5.73
CA ALA A 134 0.09 5.40 4.49
C ALA A 134 -0.77 6.49 3.82
N VAL A 135 -1.51 7.30 4.60
CA VAL A 135 -2.26 8.45 4.06
C VAL A 135 -1.31 9.47 3.44
N VAL A 136 -0.22 9.82 4.12
CA VAL A 136 0.81 10.74 3.61
C VAL A 136 1.39 10.22 2.30
N GLN A 137 1.72 8.93 2.24
CA GLN A 137 2.26 8.29 1.04
C GLN A 137 1.26 8.30 -0.13
N ALA A 138 -0.01 7.95 0.13
CA ALA A 138 -1.03 7.83 -0.91
C ALA A 138 -1.51 9.18 -1.44
N THR A 139 -1.50 10.22 -0.60
CA THR A 139 -1.99 11.56 -0.96
C THR A 139 -0.87 12.53 -1.34
N ALA A 140 0.39 12.19 -1.04
CA ALA A 140 1.54 13.10 -1.09
C ALA A 140 1.33 14.40 -0.28
N LEU A 141 0.36 14.42 0.64
CA LEU A 141 0.10 15.55 1.51
C LEU A 141 1.03 15.48 2.74
N PRO A 142 1.64 16.60 3.14
CA PRO A 142 2.43 16.65 4.36
C PRO A 142 1.55 16.41 5.60
N ILE A 143 2.09 15.70 6.60
CA ILE A 143 1.34 15.18 7.75
C ILE A 143 0.68 16.29 8.57
N GLU A 144 1.29 17.48 8.60
CA GLU A 144 0.80 18.66 9.31
C GLU A 144 -0.55 19.13 8.77
N ARG A 145 -0.79 18.97 7.46
CA ARG A 145 -2.07 19.34 6.85
C ARG A 145 -3.19 18.35 7.18
N ILE A 146 -2.87 17.07 7.36
CA ILE A 146 -3.84 16.05 7.72
C ILE A 146 -4.34 16.27 9.15
N VAL A 147 -3.43 16.60 10.08
CA VAL A 147 -3.77 16.91 11.48
C VAL A 147 -4.61 18.19 11.59
N SER A 148 -4.26 19.24 10.84
CA SER A 148 -5.00 20.52 10.89
C SER A 148 -6.46 20.43 10.40
N VAL A 149 -6.77 19.51 9.48
CA VAL A 149 -8.14 19.29 8.99
C VAL A 149 -8.98 18.51 10.01
N ALA A 150 -8.36 17.60 10.77
CA ALA A 150 -9.04 16.86 11.82
C ALA A 150 -9.47 17.78 12.99
N ASP A 151 -8.64 18.75 13.38
CA ASP A 151 -8.99 19.75 14.41
C ASP A 151 -10.05 20.75 13.93
N GLY A 152 -10.08 21.07 12.63
CA GLY A 152 -11.09 21.96 12.05
C GLY A 152 -12.52 21.40 12.03
N GLN A 153 -12.72 20.08 12.16
CA GLN A 153 -14.04 19.46 12.19
C GLN A 153 -14.64 19.28 13.60
N ASN A 154 -13.86 19.52 14.66
CA ASN A 154 -14.34 19.47 16.05
C ASN A 154 -14.82 20.83 16.60
N SER A 155 -15.03 21.81 15.73
CA SER A 155 -15.40 23.20 16.11
C SER A 155 -16.73 23.70 15.51
N LEU A 156 -17.61 22.77 15.11
CA LEU A 156 -19.02 23.03 14.80
C LEU A 156 -19.91 22.08 15.62
#